data_AF-A0A2V7GUX3-F1
#
_entry.id   AF-A0A2V7GUX3-F1
#
_cell.length_a   1.000
_cell.length_b   1.000
_cell.length_c   1.000
_cell.angle_alpha   90.00
_cell.angle_beta   90.00
_cell.angle_gamma   90.00
#
_symmetry.space_group_name_H-M   'P 1'
#
loop_
_entity.id
_entity.type
_entity.pdbx_description
1 polymer ?
#
loop_
_entity_poly.entity_id
_entity_poly.type
_entity_poly.pdbx_seq_one_letter_code
_entity_poly.pdbx_strand_id
1 'polypeptide(L)'
;MIERGAGGLSVIAWLASPMILLVMGWLAGLRLNLTGSLPVGLYVTSPSLPVRGALVLACLPAQVAAFAHARGYVPRGEECPNGVAPIGKPVAAIAGDTVAVTLAGLFVNGVAVPNSQALATDRKGRPLPQMRIARFVVERGTIWIVSSYSRFSFDSRYFGAIEGWRVRAALRPLWTAGSDQ
;
A
#
# COMPACT_ATOMS: atom_id res chain seq x y z
N MET A 1 37.72 4.26 -50.11
CA MET A 1 38.07 4.66 -48.73
C MET A 1 36.80 5.09 -48.03
N ILE A 2 36.08 4.16 -47.39
CA ILE A 2 34.90 4.43 -46.56
C ILE A 2 34.97 3.46 -45.38
N GLU A 3 35.45 3.92 -44.23
CA GLU A 3 35.20 3.25 -42.95
C GLU A 3 33.93 3.88 -42.35
N ARG A 4 32.85 3.11 -42.30
CA ARG A 4 31.66 3.44 -41.50
C ARG A 4 31.85 2.80 -40.13
N GLY A 5 32.12 3.63 -39.12
CA GLY A 5 32.30 3.20 -37.73
C GLY A 5 31.04 2.54 -37.16
N ALA A 6 31.12 1.23 -36.90
CA ALA A 6 30.11 0.41 -36.24
C ALA A 6 30.12 0.58 -34.70
N GLY A 7 30.17 1.82 -34.20
CA GLY A 7 30.31 2.11 -32.76
C GLY A 7 29.00 2.34 -31.98
N GLY A 8 27.87 2.55 -32.67
CA GLY A 8 26.63 2.99 -32.01
C GLY A 8 25.69 1.89 -31.50
N LEU A 9 25.80 0.66 -32.02
CA LEU A 9 24.86 -0.43 -31.71
C LEU A 9 25.19 -1.18 -30.41
N SER A 10 26.47 -1.18 -30.00
CA SER A 10 26.92 -1.96 -28.84
C SER A 10 26.44 -1.35 -27.51
N VAL A 11 26.43 -0.02 -27.36
CA VAL A 11 26.04 0.66 -26.10
C VAL A 11 24.54 0.54 -25.80
N ILE A 12 23.69 0.47 -26.82
CA ILE A 12 22.22 0.32 -26.69
C ILE A 12 21.85 -1.08 -26.16
N ALA A 13 22.63 -2.12 -26.49
CA ALA A 13 22.38 -3.50 -26.06
C ALA A 13 22.60 -3.71 -24.54
N TRP A 14 23.52 -2.99 -23.92
CA TRP A 14 23.83 -3.14 -22.48
C TRP A 14 22.82 -2.43 -21.56
N LEU A 15 22.14 -1.36 -22.02
CA LEU A 15 21.13 -0.63 -21.24
C LEU A 15 19.72 -1.24 -21.35
N ALA A 16 19.41 -1.95 -22.44
CA ALA A 16 18.13 -2.65 -22.58
C ALA A 16 17.98 -3.79 -21.57
N SER A 17 19.08 -4.46 -21.22
CA SER A 17 19.08 -5.67 -20.39
C SER A 17 18.58 -5.43 -18.95
N PRO A 18 19.05 -4.42 -18.17
CA PRO A 18 18.54 -4.16 -16.82
C PRO A 18 17.07 -3.71 -16.81
N MET A 19 16.66 -2.91 -17.79
CA MET A 19 15.27 -2.44 -17.89
C MET A 19 14.31 -3.59 -18.22
N ILE A 20 14.71 -4.50 -19.13
CA ILE A 20 13.97 -5.73 -19.42
C ILE A 20 13.84 -6.58 -18.15
N LEU A 21 14.92 -6.77 -17.39
CA LEU A 21 14.86 -7.54 -16.13
C LEU A 21 13.92 -6.91 -15.09
N LEU A 22 13.91 -5.58 -14.97
CA LEU A 22 12.99 -4.87 -14.06
C LEU A 22 11.52 -5.05 -14.49
N VAL A 23 11.23 -4.92 -15.80
CA VAL A 23 9.88 -5.14 -16.34
C VAL A 23 9.46 -6.60 -16.14
N MET A 24 10.32 -7.56 -16.48
CA MET A 24 10.06 -8.98 -16.26
C MET A 24 9.84 -9.32 -14.79
N GLY A 25 10.63 -8.73 -13.90
CA GLY A 25 10.45 -8.85 -12.46
C GLY A 25 9.09 -8.29 -12.01
N TRP A 26 8.72 -7.11 -12.47
CA TRP A 26 7.43 -6.50 -12.17
C TRP A 26 6.26 -7.32 -12.70
N LEU A 27 6.36 -7.85 -13.93
CA LEU A 27 5.37 -8.76 -14.53
C LEU A 27 5.27 -10.08 -13.77
N ALA A 28 6.40 -10.57 -13.23
CA ALA A 28 6.46 -11.73 -12.34
C ALA A 28 5.97 -11.43 -10.90
N GLY A 29 5.46 -10.22 -10.64
CA GLY A 29 4.86 -9.85 -9.37
C GLY A 29 5.83 -9.23 -8.35
N LEU A 30 7.08 -8.92 -8.72
CA LEU A 30 7.98 -8.19 -7.83
C LEU A 30 7.48 -6.76 -7.59
N ARG A 31 7.56 -6.33 -6.33
CA ARG A 31 7.12 -5.02 -5.86
C ARG A 31 8.14 -4.45 -4.89
N LEU A 32 8.58 -3.23 -5.15
CA LEU A 32 9.47 -2.50 -4.26
C LEU A 32 8.64 -1.54 -3.40
N ASN A 33 8.73 -1.66 -2.08
CA ASN A 33 8.16 -0.68 -1.17
C ASN A 33 9.26 0.22 -0.60
N LEU A 34 9.15 1.52 -0.84
CA LEU A 34 10.02 2.57 -0.30
C LEU A 34 9.28 3.50 0.67
N THR A 35 8.03 3.18 1.02
CA THR A 35 7.21 3.99 1.92
C THR A 35 7.16 3.37 3.30
N GLY A 36 6.93 4.17 4.35
CA GLY A 36 6.74 3.67 5.72
C GLY A 36 5.43 2.91 5.95
N SER A 37 4.62 2.65 4.91
CA SER A 37 3.36 1.91 5.02
C SER A 37 3.56 0.41 5.30
N LEU A 38 4.69 -0.12 4.82
CA LEU A 38 5.21 -1.46 5.04
C LEU A 38 6.71 -1.32 5.35
N PRO A 39 7.38 -2.37 5.85
CA PRO A 39 8.84 -2.37 5.89
C PRO A 39 9.42 -2.06 4.51
N VAL A 40 10.46 -1.22 4.46
CA VAL A 40 11.16 -0.94 3.19
C VAL A 40 11.77 -2.24 2.69
N GLY A 41 11.53 -2.60 1.44
CA GLY A 41 11.94 -3.92 0.97
C GLY A 41 11.37 -4.35 -0.37
N LEU A 42 11.77 -5.56 -0.76
CA LEU A 42 11.31 -6.27 -1.94
C LEU A 42 10.27 -7.31 -1.54
N TYR A 43 9.15 -7.29 -2.26
CA TYR A 43 8.00 -8.15 -2.06
C TYR A 43 7.67 -8.87 -3.36
N VAL A 44 6.94 -9.97 -3.25
CA VAL A 44 6.30 -10.64 -4.39
C VAL A 44 4.81 -10.76 -4.15
N THR A 45 4.01 -10.58 -5.20
CA THR A 45 2.57 -10.83 -5.15
C THR A 45 2.27 -12.32 -4.96
N SER A 46 1.25 -12.62 -4.15
CA SER A 46 0.80 -13.98 -3.87
C SER A 46 -0.72 -14.08 -4.11
N PRO A 47 -1.23 -15.25 -4.56
CA PRO A 47 -2.67 -15.51 -4.69
C PRO A 47 -3.37 -15.73 -3.33
N SER A 48 -2.67 -15.57 -2.20
CA SER A 48 -3.24 -15.75 -0.86
C SER A 48 -4.41 -14.81 -0.59
N LEU A 49 -5.37 -15.29 0.20
CA LEU A 49 -6.51 -14.49 0.64
C LEU A 49 -6.08 -13.36 1.60
N PRO A 50 -6.78 -12.21 1.60
CA PRO A 50 -6.53 -11.09 2.50
C PRO A 50 -7.08 -11.37 3.90
N VAL A 51 -6.45 -12.31 4.61
CA VAL A 51 -6.75 -12.63 6.01
C VAL A 51 -6.10 -11.61 6.96
N ARG A 52 -6.52 -11.58 8.23
CA ARG A 52 -5.91 -10.70 9.24
C ARG A 52 -4.39 -10.93 9.29
N GLY A 53 -3.62 -9.83 9.33
CA GLY A 53 -2.16 -9.84 9.33
C GLY A 53 -1.51 -9.98 7.96
N ALA A 54 -2.26 -10.36 6.92
CA ALA A 54 -1.72 -10.40 5.56
C ALA A 54 -1.32 -9.01 5.08
N LEU A 55 -0.22 -8.92 4.34
CA LEU A 55 0.14 -7.71 3.59
C LEU A 55 -0.58 -7.76 2.24
N VAL A 56 -1.13 -6.64 1.80
CA VAL A 56 -1.90 -6.57 0.55
C VAL A 56 -1.54 -5.34 -0.27
N LEU A 57 -1.65 -5.46 -1.59
CA LEU A 57 -1.85 -4.35 -2.51
C LEU A 57 -3.34 -4.14 -2.71
N ALA A 58 -3.83 -2.94 -2.41
CA ALA A 58 -5.24 -2.61 -2.56
C ALA A 58 -5.44 -1.29 -3.30
N CYS A 59 -6.50 -1.23 -4.10
CA CYS A 59 -6.97 0.01 -4.69
C CYS A 59 -7.85 0.78 -3.70
N LEU A 60 -7.65 2.10 -3.63
CA LEU A 60 -8.47 2.96 -2.77
C LEU A 60 -9.86 3.20 -3.39
N PRO A 61 -10.92 3.36 -2.57
CA PRO A 61 -12.21 3.89 -3.03
C PRO A 61 -12.05 5.23 -3.75
N ALA A 62 -12.92 5.55 -4.70
CA ALA A 62 -12.72 6.66 -5.65
C ALA A 62 -12.44 8.01 -4.97
N GLN A 63 -13.25 8.39 -3.97
CA GLN A 63 -13.06 9.65 -3.25
C GLN A 63 -11.77 9.67 -2.43
N VAL A 64 -11.40 8.54 -1.84
CA VAL A 64 -10.17 8.38 -1.06
C VAL A 64 -8.94 8.45 -1.97
N ALA A 65 -9.02 7.83 -3.15
CA ALA A 65 -7.98 7.87 -4.18
C ALA A 65 -7.77 9.29 -4.70
N ALA A 66 -8.86 10.01 -5.03
CA ALA A 66 -8.81 11.39 -5.49
C ALA A 66 -8.17 12.31 -4.44
N PHE A 67 -8.59 12.17 -3.17
CA PHE A 67 -7.97 12.91 -2.06
C PHE A 67 -6.48 12.57 -1.95
N ALA A 68 -6.12 11.29 -1.82
CA ALA A 68 -4.74 10.87 -1.64
C ALA A 68 -3.83 11.33 -2.79
N HIS A 69 -4.33 11.30 -4.02
CA HIS A 69 -3.61 11.79 -5.20
C HIS A 69 -3.43 13.30 -5.18
N ALA A 70 -4.50 14.07 -4.97
CA ALA A 70 -4.44 15.54 -4.87
C ALA A 70 -3.50 16.00 -3.75
N ARG A 71 -3.33 15.19 -2.71
CA ARG A 71 -2.42 15.46 -1.60
C ARG A 71 -0.98 15.03 -1.87
N GLY A 72 -0.73 14.29 -2.95
CA GLY A 72 0.58 13.73 -3.29
C GLY A 72 0.99 12.56 -2.40
N TYR A 73 0.04 11.85 -1.80
CA TYR A 73 0.30 10.66 -0.99
C TYR A 73 0.48 9.40 -1.84
N VAL A 74 -0.22 9.35 -2.98
CA VAL A 74 -0.21 8.20 -3.90
C VAL A 74 0.05 8.71 -5.33
N PRO A 75 1.03 8.14 -6.05
CA PRO A 75 1.30 8.52 -7.44
C PRO A 75 0.20 8.02 -8.38
N ARG A 76 0.21 8.51 -9.63
CA ARG A 76 -0.63 7.93 -10.69
C ARG A 76 -0.22 6.50 -11.00
N GLY A 77 -1.17 5.71 -11.47
CA GLY A 77 -0.94 4.33 -11.89
C GLY A 77 -2.15 3.76 -12.61
N GLU A 78 -1.91 2.73 -13.42
CA GLU A 78 -2.93 2.11 -14.28
C GLU A 78 -3.56 0.86 -13.64
N GLU A 79 -2.92 0.32 -12.59
CA GLU A 79 -3.40 -0.89 -11.89
C GLU A 79 -4.73 -0.67 -11.16
N CYS A 80 -5.11 0.56 -10.80
CA CYS A 80 -6.38 0.87 -10.15
C CYS A 80 -7.32 1.68 -11.06
N PRO A 81 -8.64 1.43 -11.02
CA PRO A 81 -9.61 2.10 -11.89
C PRO A 81 -9.70 3.61 -11.66
N ASN A 82 -9.20 4.11 -10.53
CA ASN A 82 -9.22 5.51 -10.15
C ASN A 82 -7.95 6.27 -10.58
N GLY A 83 -7.09 5.67 -11.41
CA GLY A 83 -5.90 6.31 -11.99
C GLY A 83 -4.74 6.54 -11.02
N VAL A 84 -4.71 5.81 -9.90
CA VAL A 84 -3.65 5.85 -8.88
C VAL A 84 -2.97 4.48 -8.76
N ALA A 85 -1.73 4.47 -8.28
CA ALA A 85 -1.07 3.21 -7.94
C ALA A 85 -1.77 2.51 -6.74
N PRO A 86 -1.78 1.16 -6.67
CA PRO A 86 -2.26 0.45 -5.50
C PRO A 86 -1.36 0.74 -4.29
N ILE A 87 -1.95 0.71 -3.10
CA ILE A 87 -1.21 0.95 -1.86
C ILE A 87 -0.92 -0.38 -1.14
N GLY A 88 0.29 -0.50 -0.59
CA GLY A 88 0.69 -1.61 0.27
C GLY A 88 0.29 -1.35 1.72
N LYS A 89 -0.51 -2.25 2.33
CA LYS A 89 -0.92 -2.16 3.74
C LYS A 89 -1.12 -3.55 4.38
N PRO A 90 -0.99 -3.68 5.71
CA PRO A 90 -1.48 -4.83 6.45
C PRO A 90 -3.01 -4.84 6.53
N VAL A 91 -3.62 -6.02 6.49
CA VAL A 91 -5.03 -6.23 6.83
C VAL A 91 -5.16 -6.30 8.35
N ALA A 92 -5.74 -5.26 8.95
CA ALA A 92 -5.90 -5.17 10.39
C ALA A 92 -7.17 -5.86 10.90
N ALA A 93 -8.26 -5.82 10.13
CA ALA A 93 -9.53 -6.42 10.52
C ALA A 93 -10.29 -6.96 9.29
N ILE A 94 -11.02 -8.05 9.49
CA ILE A 94 -11.86 -8.71 8.48
C ILE A 94 -13.29 -8.88 8.99
N ALA A 95 -14.22 -9.31 8.13
CA ALA A 95 -15.62 -9.50 8.48
C ALA A 95 -15.82 -10.25 9.81
N GLY A 96 -16.69 -9.70 10.67
CA GLY A 96 -16.94 -10.19 12.02
C GLY A 96 -16.06 -9.59 13.11
N ASP A 97 -14.92 -8.99 12.74
CA ASP A 97 -14.10 -8.24 13.69
C ASP A 97 -14.79 -6.97 14.16
N THR A 98 -14.39 -6.49 15.32
CA THR A 98 -14.83 -5.22 15.87
C THR A 98 -13.67 -4.23 15.88
N VAL A 99 -13.83 -3.11 15.18
CA VAL A 99 -12.87 -2.00 15.17
C VAL A 99 -13.41 -0.86 16.03
N ALA A 100 -12.69 -0.48 17.09
CA ALA A 100 -12.98 0.73 17.85
C ALA A 100 -12.03 1.85 17.42
N VAL A 101 -12.61 2.95 16.95
CA VAL A 101 -11.90 4.20 16.65
C VAL A 101 -11.94 5.08 17.89
N THR A 102 -10.78 5.48 18.40
CA THR A 102 -10.65 6.31 19.61
C THR A 102 -9.64 7.44 19.42
N LEU A 103 -9.59 8.39 20.36
CA LEU A 103 -8.56 9.44 20.39
C LEU A 103 -7.14 8.88 20.55
N ALA A 104 -6.98 7.69 21.13
CA ALA A 104 -5.68 7.04 21.32
C ALA A 104 -5.24 6.20 20.11
N GLY A 105 -6.15 5.92 19.18
CA GLY A 105 -5.93 5.05 18.03
C GLY A 105 -7.00 3.99 17.85
N LEU A 106 -6.72 3.05 16.94
CA LEU A 106 -7.60 1.93 16.60
C LEU A 106 -7.35 0.74 17.52
N PHE A 107 -8.43 0.04 17.86
CA PHE A 107 -8.40 -1.26 18.51
C PHE A 107 -9.18 -2.26 17.68
N VAL A 108 -8.59 -3.42 17.38
CA VAL A 108 -9.26 -4.54 16.70
C VAL A 108 -9.51 -5.63 17.74
N ASN A 109 -10.78 -5.98 17.96
CA ASN A 109 -11.21 -6.94 18.96
C ASN A 109 -10.63 -6.65 20.36
N GLY A 110 -10.51 -5.37 20.72
CA GLY A 110 -9.95 -4.93 22.00
C GLY A 110 -8.42 -4.83 22.04
N VAL A 111 -7.71 -5.28 21.00
CA VAL A 111 -6.25 -5.19 20.91
C VAL A 111 -5.86 -3.91 20.17
N ALA A 112 -4.99 -3.10 20.78
CA ALA A 112 -4.50 -1.88 20.17
C ALA A 112 -3.71 -2.16 18.90
N VAL A 113 -3.97 -1.43 17.82
CA VAL A 113 -3.12 -1.43 16.63
C VAL A 113 -2.03 -0.38 16.84
N PRO A 114 -0.73 -0.75 16.90
CA PRO A 114 0.34 0.21 17.11
C PRO A 114 0.33 1.33 16.08
N ASN A 115 0.79 2.52 16.46
CA ASN A 115 0.93 3.67 15.55
C ASN A 115 -0.35 4.06 14.79
N SER A 116 -1.55 3.68 15.26
CA SER A 116 -2.81 3.89 14.54
C SER A 116 -3.58 5.15 14.95
N GLN A 117 -3.06 5.95 15.88
CA GLN A 117 -3.64 7.25 16.23
C GLN A 117 -3.77 8.12 14.97
N ALA A 118 -4.99 8.59 14.70
CA ALA A 118 -5.25 9.51 13.60
C ALA A 118 -4.59 10.86 13.91
N LEU A 119 -3.78 11.37 12.99
CA LEU A 119 -3.19 12.69 13.11
C LEU A 119 -4.18 13.75 12.60
N ALA A 120 -4.17 14.93 13.21
CA ALA A 120 -5.00 16.06 12.76
C ALA A 120 -4.51 16.65 11.44
N THR A 121 -3.20 16.63 11.20
CA THR A 121 -2.56 17.19 10.01
C THR A 121 -1.50 16.25 9.44
N ASP A 122 -1.24 16.39 8.14
CA ASP A 122 -0.15 15.72 7.47
C ASP A 122 1.20 16.42 7.70
N ARG A 123 2.29 15.85 7.17
CA ARG A 123 3.64 16.42 7.30
C ARG A 123 3.82 17.81 6.68
N LYS A 124 2.88 18.27 5.85
CA LYS A 124 2.87 19.61 5.27
C LYS A 124 1.92 20.55 6.03
N GLY A 125 1.44 20.16 7.21
CA GLY A 125 0.54 20.95 8.05
C GLY A 125 -0.91 20.98 7.56
N ARG A 126 -1.27 20.16 6.57
CA ARG A 126 -2.60 20.21 5.95
C ARG A 126 -3.57 19.26 6.66
N PRO A 127 -4.86 19.62 6.88
CA PRO A 127 -5.80 18.80 7.66
C PRO A 127 -6.02 17.38 7.09
N LEU A 128 -6.08 16.37 7.95
CA LEU A 128 -6.42 15.01 7.56
C LEU A 128 -7.88 14.69 7.91
N PRO A 129 -8.57 13.85 7.11
CA PRO A 129 -9.92 13.40 7.42
C PRO A 129 -9.96 12.78 8.82
N GLN A 130 -11.02 13.01 9.58
CA GLN A 130 -11.20 12.41 10.91
C GLN A 130 -12.38 11.46 10.86
N MET A 131 -12.17 10.21 11.24
CA MET A 131 -13.26 9.27 11.42
C MET A 131 -14.02 9.56 12.70
N ARG A 132 -15.32 9.29 12.69
CA ARG A 132 -16.14 9.32 13.91
C ARG A 132 -15.59 8.32 14.93
N ILE A 133 -15.37 8.79 16.16
CA ILE A 133 -15.08 7.95 17.32
C ILE A 133 -16.30 7.06 17.58
N ALA A 134 -16.15 5.78 17.29
CA ALA A 134 -17.21 4.79 17.38
C ALA A 134 -16.62 3.38 17.31
N ARG A 135 -17.47 2.39 17.58
CA ARG A 135 -17.19 0.99 17.36
C ARG A 135 -17.92 0.52 16.10
N PHE A 136 -17.22 -0.22 15.25
CA PHE A 136 -17.70 -0.74 13.98
C PHE A 136 -17.55 -2.25 13.98
N VAL A 137 -18.58 -2.98 13.59
CA VAL A 137 -18.45 -4.40 13.23
C VAL A 137 -18.10 -4.44 11.75
N VAL A 138 -17.03 -5.14 11.38
CA VAL A 138 -16.59 -5.24 9.98
C VAL A 138 -17.59 -6.09 9.22
N GLU A 139 -18.17 -5.52 8.17
CA GLU A 139 -19.18 -6.16 7.35
C GLU A 139 -18.58 -7.21 6.41
N ARG A 140 -19.40 -8.20 6.02
CA ARG A 140 -18.99 -9.19 5.02
C ARG A 140 -18.56 -8.50 3.73
N GLY A 141 -17.45 -8.96 3.16
CA GLY A 141 -16.89 -8.39 1.93
C GLY A 141 -16.14 -7.08 2.14
N THR A 142 -15.93 -6.62 3.38
CA THR A 142 -15.11 -5.45 3.70
C THR A 142 -13.94 -5.83 4.61
N ILE A 143 -12.88 -5.02 4.56
CA ILE A 143 -11.66 -5.17 5.36
C ILE A 143 -11.18 -3.79 5.83
N TRP A 144 -10.45 -3.76 6.94
CA TRP A 144 -9.68 -2.59 7.35
C TRP A 144 -8.21 -2.83 7.05
N ILE A 145 -7.59 -1.89 6.34
CA ILE A 145 -6.16 -1.92 6.03
C ILE A 145 -5.45 -0.83 6.85
N VAL A 146 -4.59 -1.22 7.80
CA VAL A 146 -3.96 -0.28 8.73
C VAL A 146 -2.50 -0.65 8.92
N SER A 147 -1.61 0.32 8.73
CA SER A 147 -0.19 0.14 8.98
C SER A 147 0.14 0.36 10.45
N SER A 148 0.63 -0.69 11.12
CA SER A 148 1.26 -0.59 12.43
C SER A 148 2.70 -0.05 12.36
N TYR A 149 3.29 0.01 11.17
CA TYR A 149 4.69 0.40 10.97
C TYR A 149 4.93 1.92 11.03
N SER A 150 3.92 2.73 10.73
CA SER A 150 4.08 4.19 10.72
C SER A 150 2.83 4.94 11.13
N ARG A 151 3.02 5.91 12.04
CA ARG A 151 1.98 6.87 12.43
C ARG A 151 1.58 7.84 11.30
N PHE A 152 2.41 7.94 10.26
CA PHE A 152 2.18 8.84 9.11
C PHE A 152 1.50 8.13 7.93
N SER A 153 1.15 6.85 8.09
CA SER A 153 0.47 6.08 7.06
C SER A 153 -0.94 6.61 6.81
N PHE A 154 -1.27 6.91 5.54
CA PHE A 154 -2.64 7.15 5.12
C PHE A 154 -3.32 5.82 4.81
N ASP A 155 -4.27 5.40 5.65
CA ASP A 155 -4.90 4.08 5.65
C ASP A 155 -6.29 4.12 6.33
N SER A 156 -6.90 2.96 6.63
CA SER A 156 -8.27 2.85 7.16
C SER A 156 -8.52 3.63 8.45
N ARG A 157 -7.48 4.12 9.16
CA ARG A 157 -7.68 5.06 10.28
C ARG A 157 -8.37 6.37 9.88
N TYR A 158 -8.31 6.75 8.60
CA TYR A 158 -8.87 8.00 8.08
C TYR A 158 -10.13 7.80 7.22
N PHE A 159 -10.29 6.63 6.60
CA PHE A 159 -11.36 6.37 5.64
C PHE A 159 -12.18 5.10 5.93
N GLY A 160 -11.83 4.35 6.97
CA GLY A 160 -12.58 3.17 7.40
C GLY A 160 -12.36 1.94 6.51
N ALA A 161 -13.34 1.05 6.55
CA ALA A 161 -13.31 -0.18 5.78
C ALA A 161 -13.29 0.09 4.27
N ILE A 162 -12.66 -0.81 3.53
CA ILE A 162 -12.74 -0.87 2.07
C ILE A 162 -13.31 -2.23 1.66
N GLU A 163 -13.88 -2.29 0.47
CA GLU A 163 -14.37 -3.52 -0.11
C GLU A 163 -13.21 -4.47 -0.44
N GLY A 164 -13.30 -5.73 -0.02
CA GLY A 164 -12.25 -6.73 -0.18
C GLY A 164 -11.89 -7.02 -1.64
N TRP A 165 -12.85 -6.86 -2.57
CA TRP A 165 -12.59 -6.99 -4.01
C TRP A 165 -11.60 -5.94 -4.56
N ARG A 166 -11.33 -4.86 -3.80
CA ARG A 166 -10.30 -3.88 -4.16
C ARG A 166 -8.88 -4.38 -3.90
N VAL A 167 -8.70 -5.50 -3.19
CA VAL A 167 -7.41 -6.15 -3.04
C VAL A 167 -7.01 -6.76 -4.38
N ARG A 168 -5.83 -6.35 -4.87
CA ARG A 168 -5.26 -6.84 -6.13
C ARG A 168 -4.38 -8.06 -5.94
N ALA A 169 -3.65 -8.12 -4.83
CA ALA A 169 -2.81 -9.24 -4.47
C ALA A 169 -2.46 -9.19 -2.98
N ALA A 170 -2.21 -10.35 -2.38
CA ALA A 170 -1.42 -10.42 -1.16
C ALA A 170 0.07 -10.19 -1.49
N LEU A 171 0.85 -9.78 -0.50
CA LEU A 171 2.29 -9.55 -0.60
C LEU A 171 3.03 -10.48 0.36
N ARG A 172 4.10 -11.10 -0.14
CA ARG A 172 5.05 -11.83 0.67
C ARG A 172 6.40 -11.11 0.64
N PRO A 173 7.02 -10.79 1.79
CA PRO A 173 8.35 -10.22 1.80
C PRO A 173 9.36 -11.24 1.23
N LEU A 174 10.22 -10.77 0.34
CA LEU A 174 11.42 -11.49 -0.07
C LEU A 174 12.64 -10.97 0.70
N TRP A 175 12.66 -9.67 0.97
CA TRP A 175 13.67 -9.01 1.78
C TRP A 175 13.13 -7.70 2.34
N THR A 176 13.43 -7.39 3.61
CA THR A 176 13.07 -6.12 4.26
C THR A 176 14.27 -5.55 5.04
N ALA A 177 14.46 -4.23 4.98
CA ALA A 177 15.58 -3.52 5.61
C ALA A 177 15.44 -3.33 7.13
N GLY A 178 14.29 -3.70 7.70
CA GLY A 178 14.02 -3.68 9.14
C GLY A 178 13.42 -5.02 9.53
N SER A 179 14.05 -5.67 10.51
CA SER A 179 13.62 -6.93 11.11
C SER A 179 12.19 -6.84 11.63
N ASP A 180 11.49 -7.96 11.48
CA ASP A 180 10.20 -8.33 12.06
C ASP A 180 9.85 -7.59 13.37
N GLN A 181 8.64 -7.04 13.42
CA GLN A 181 7.91 -6.87 14.68
C GLN A 181 7.11 -8.13 14.94
#